data_AF-A0A1F6BZZ9-F1
#
_entry.id   AF-A0A1F6BZZ9-F1
#
_cell.length_a   1.000
_cell.length_b   1.000
_cell.length_c   1.000
_cell.angle_alpha   90.00
_cell.angle_beta   90.00
_cell.angle_gamma   90.00
#
_symmetry.space_group_name_H-M   'P 1'
#
loop_
_entity.id
_entity.type
_entity.pdbx_description
1 polymer ?
#
loop_
_entity_poly.entity_id
_entity_poly.type
_entity_poly.pdbx_seq_one_letter_code
_entity_poly.pdbx_strand_id
1 'polypeptide(L)'
;MNQLRNNKNENGFALLITLVVVSVVLAIGLSLLFVTTKQYLLAVTANESEKAFQAANVGLECMRWHRAQPTTLAALLREGSTGAPSLDCAGETPNSPPGAQTSTLYNQNNQFFYKYWYSYTTDQEQCIETSLYIADVRTATSDFDQAVSGEGLASISCTAGTFCTAIFSRGYNRPCDQLSSIFTIQREITIEY
;
A
#
# COMPACT_ATOMS: atom_id res chain seq x y z
N MET A 1 -57.76 -51.70 54.41
CA MET A 1 -56.41 -52.09 53.93
C MET A 1 -56.01 -51.12 52.83
N ASN A 2 -54.94 -50.37 53.09
CA ASN A 2 -54.37 -49.32 52.24
C ASN A 2 -53.66 -49.89 51.01
N GLN A 3 -53.75 -49.20 49.87
CA GLN A 3 -52.80 -49.29 48.75
C GLN A 3 -52.58 -47.87 48.22
N LEU A 4 -51.55 -47.18 48.71
CA LEU A 4 -51.08 -45.92 48.13
C LEU A 4 -50.27 -46.26 46.86
N ARG A 5 -50.80 -45.89 45.68
CA ARG A 5 -50.08 -46.01 44.39
C ARG A 5 -48.93 -45.00 44.38
N ASN A 6 -47.71 -45.51 44.31
CA ASN A 6 -46.49 -44.72 44.20
C ASN A 6 -46.26 -44.39 42.71
N ASN A 7 -46.54 -43.16 42.27
CA ASN A 7 -46.18 -42.69 40.93
C ASN A 7 -44.70 -42.31 40.95
N LYS A 8 -43.86 -43.12 40.29
CA LYS A 8 -42.42 -42.85 40.16
C LYS A 8 -42.23 -41.65 39.23
N ASN A 9 -41.86 -40.50 39.79
CA ASN A 9 -41.48 -39.30 39.04
C ASN A 9 -40.04 -39.45 38.50
N GLU A 10 -39.88 -40.09 37.34
CA GLU A 10 -38.61 -40.22 36.60
C GLU A 10 -38.25 -38.94 35.79
N ASN A 11 -38.89 -37.80 36.08
CA ASN A 11 -38.80 -36.58 35.25
C ASN A 11 -37.51 -35.77 35.46
N GLY A 12 -36.72 -36.05 36.51
CA GLY A 12 -35.49 -35.30 36.83
C GLY A 12 -34.29 -35.65 35.95
N PHE A 13 -34.21 -36.90 35.46
CA PHE A 13 -33.09 -37.36 34.63
C PHE A 13 -33.10 -36.73 33.24
N ALA A 14 -34.29 -36.57 32.65
CA ALA A 14 -34.46 -35.90 31.37
C ALA A 14 -34.00 -34.43 31.41
N LEU A 15 -34.30 -33.71 32.48
CA LEU A 15 -33.87 -32.31 32.68
C LEU A 15 -32.33 -32.18 32.76
N LEU A 16 -31.66 -33.13 33.39
CA LEU A 16 -30.21 -33.11 33.56
C LEU A 16 -29.50 -33.42 32.23
N ILE A 17 -30.03 -34.39 31.45
CA ILE A 17 -29.53 -34.68 30.10
C ILE A 17 -29.70 -33.48 29.17
N THR A 18 -30.87 -32.82 29.17
CA THR A 18 -31.07 -31.66 28.28
C THR A 18 -30.12 -30.52 28.62
N LEU A 19 -29.83 -30.28 29.90
CA LEU A 19 -28.86 -29.26 30.31
C LEU A 19 -27.44 -29.57 29.82
N VAL A 20 -27.02 -30.85 29.87
CA VAL A 20 -25.72 -31.29 29.36
C VAL A 20 -25.65 -31.15 27.83
N VAL A 21 -26.70 -31.54 27.11
CA VAL A 21 -26.72 -31.40 25.65
C VAL A 21 -26.69 -29.92 25.24
N VAL A 22 -27.46 -29.06 25.91
CA VAL A 22 -27.48 -27.62 25.64
C VAL A 22 -26.11 -26.98 25.93
N SER A 23 -25.42 -27.38 27.01
CA SER A 23 -24.10 -26.82 27.32
C SER A 23 -23.05 -27.21 26.28
N VAL A 24 -23.07 -28.45 25.78
CA VAL A 24 -22.17 -28.91 24.71
C VAL A 24 -22.47 -28.18 23.40
N VAL A 25 -23.74 -28.07 23.00
CA VAL A 25 -24.12 -27.34 21.78
C VAL A 25 -23.74 -25.85 21.88
N LEU A 26 -23.95 -25.23 23.05
CA LEU A 26 -23.57 -23.84 23.29
C LEU A 26 -22.05 -23.64 23.20
N ALA A 27 -21.27 -24.56 23.79
CA ALA A 27 -19.81 -24.51 23.72
C ALA A 27 -19.30 -24.61 22.27
N ILE A 28 -19.89 -25.49 21.46
CA ILE A 28 -19.56 -25.61 20.02
C ILE A 28 -19.95 -24.33 19.27
N GLY A 29 -21.15 -23.79 19.52
CA GLY A 29 -21.63 -22.56 18.89
C GLY A 29 -20.74 -21.35 19.18
N LEU A 30 -20.33 -21.17 20.43
CA LEU A 30 -19.40 -20.10 20.83
C LEU A 30 -18.01 -20.28 20.22
N SER A 31 -17.52 -21.52 20.15
CA SER A 31 -16.24 -21.82 19.50
C SER A 31 -16.26 -21.46 18.01
N LEU A 32 -17.33 -21.83 17.30
CA LEU A 32 -17.50 -21.49 15.89
C LEU A 32 -17.61 -19.97 15.68
N LEU A 33 -18.39 -19.27 16.50
CA LEU A 33 -18.53 -17.81 16.41
C LEU A 33 -17.19 -17.08 16.61
N PHE A 34 -16.35 -17.56 17.54
CA PHE A 34 -15.04 -16.99 17.77
C PHE A 34 -14.09 -17.19 16.58
N VAL A 35 -14.17 -18.34 15.91
CA VAL A 35 -13.35 -18.60 14.72
C VAL A 35 -13.83 -17.75 13.54
N THR A 36 -15.14 -17.68 13.29
CA THR A 36 -15.68 -16.94 12.14
C THR A 36 -15.46 -15.44 12.24
N THR A 37 -15.58 -14.85 13.44
CA THR A 37 -15.28 -13.42 13.66
C THR A 37 -13.83 -13.07 13.36
N LYS A 38 -12.88 -13.94 13.74
CA LYS A 38 -11.47 -13.77 13.38
C LYS A 38 -11.25 -13.89 11.88
N GLN A 39 -11.83 -14.91 11.24
CA GLN A 39 -11.72 -15.12 9.80
C GLN A 39 -12.28 -13.93 9.01
N TYR A 40 -13.41 -13.38 9.44
CA TYR A 40 -14.00 -12.19 8.84
C TYR A 40 -13.06 -10.97 8.92
N LEU A 41 -12.47 -10.72 10.10
CA LEU A 41 -11.52 -9.62 10.27
C LEU A 41 -10.30 -9.79 9.36
N LEU A 42 -9.72 -10.99 9.30
CA LEU A 42 -8.61 -11.28 8.39
C LEU A 42 -8.98 -11.06 6.92
N ALA A 43 -10.19 -11.49 6.51
CA ALA A 43 -10.67 -11.31 5.15
C ALA A 43 -10.85 -9.83 4.78
N VAL A 44 -11.40 -9.02 5.69
CA VAL A 44 -11.53 -7.56 5.47
C VAL A 44 -10.14 -6.92 5.34
N THR A 45 -9.20 -7.22 6.24
CA THR A 45 -7.83 -6.68 6.16
C THR A 45 -7.11 -7.11 4.88
N ALA A 46 -7.35 -8.33 4.38
CA ALA A 46 -6.79 -8.80 3.13
C ALA A 46 -7.35 -8.03 1.92
N ASN A 47 -8.66 -7.80 1.86
CA ASN A 47 -9.29 -7.01 0.80
C ASN A 47 -8.80 -5.56 0.80
N GLU A 48 -8.74 -4.91 1.97
CA GLU A 48 -8.20 -3.56 2.09
C GLU A 48 -6.70 -3.48 1.73
N SER A 49 -5.94 -4.57 1.97
CA SER A 49 -4.55 -4.68 1.51
C SER A 49 -4.44 -4.82 -0.01
N GLU A 50 -5.37 -5.53 -0.65
CA GLU A 50 -5.40 -5.69 -2.11
C GLU A 50 -5.68 -4.35 -2.80
N LYS A 51 -6.64 -3.57 -2.29
CA LYS A 51 -6.91 -2.21 -2.75
C LYS A 51 -5.67 -1.32 -2.69
N ALA A 52 -5.01 -1.30 -1.53
CA ALA A 52 -3.78 -0.54 -1.34
C ALA A 52 -2.66 -1.00 -2.29
N PHE A 53 -2.52 -2.32 -2.52
CA PHE A 53 -1.53 -2.85 -3.45
C PHE A 53 -1.84 -2.50 -4.91
N GLN A 54 -3.11 -2.57 -5.31
CA GLN A 54 -3.56 -2.19 -6.64
C GLN A 54 -3.29 -0.70 -6.91
N ALA A 55 -3.60 0.17 -5.95
CA ALA A 55 -3.27 1.59 -6.02
C ALA A 55 -1.75 1.82 -6.19
N ALA A 56 -0.92 1.12 -5.41
CA ALA A 56 0.53 1.18 -5.55
C ALA A 56 0.99 0.74 -6.96
N ASN A 57 0.40 -0.33 -7.50
CA ASN A 57 0.75 -0.82 -8.83
C ASN A 57 0.36 0.17 -9.94
N VAL A 58 -0.80 0.83 -9.82
CA VAL A 58 -1.23 1.88 -10.77
C VAL A 58 -0.22 3.03 -10.78
N GLY A 59 0.18 3.51 -9.60
CA GLY A 59 1.18 4.58 -9.50
C GLY A 59 2.53 4.19 -10.13
N LEU A 60 2.99 2.97 -9.86
CA LEU A 60 4.25 2.44 -10.40
C LEU A 60 4.23 2.36 -11.93
N GLU A 61 3.20 1.74 -12.49
CA GLU A 61 3.08 1.57 -13.94
C GLU A 61 2.88 2.91 -14.64
N CYS A 62 2.17 3.87 -14.01
CA CYS A 62 2.07 5.22 -14.56
C CYS A 62 3.45 5.89 -14.68
N MET A 63 4.24 5.88 -13.61
CA MET A 63 5.58 6.49 -13.61
C MET A 63 6.51 5.81 -14.60
N ARG A 64 6.46 4.48 -14.68
CA ARG A 64 7.24 3.69 -15.63
C ARG A 64 6.85 4.01 -17.08
N TRP A 65 5.56 4.12 -17.36
CA TRP A 65 5.07 4.43 -18.70
C TRP A 65 5.46 5.84 -19.15
N HIS A 66 5.29 6.83 -18.27
CA HIS A 66 5.72 8.20 -18.55
C HIS A 66 7.23 8.28 -18.70
N ARG A 67 8.02 7.63 -17.86
CA ARG A 67 9.47 7.61 -18.02
C ARG A 67 9.93 7.00 -19.34
N ALA A 68 9.20 6.03 -19.89
CA ALA A 68 9.54 5.40 -21.16
C ALA A 68 9.32 6.33 -22.37
N GLN A 69 8.53 7.40 -22.22
CA GLN A 69 8.31 8.37 -23.29
C GLN A 69 9.48 9.36 -23.40
N PRO A 70 9.86 9.74 -24.63
CA PRO A 70 11.05 10.57 -24.84
C PRO A 70 10.90 12.00 -24.32
N THR A 71 9.71 12.60 -24.43
CA THR A 71 9.45 14.00 -24.04
C THR A 71 9.50 14.19 -22.52
N THR A 72 8.85 13.30 -21.80
CA THR A 72 8.84 13.22 -20.34
C THR A 72 10.20 12.80 -19.81
N LEU A 73 10.89 11.84 -20.44
CA LEU A 73 12.26 11.46 -20.04
C LEU A 73 13.22 12.65 -20.12
N ALA A 74 13.17 13.43 -21.20
CA ALA A 74 13.98 14.64 -21.32
C ALA A 74 13.67 15.65 -20.20
N ALA A 75 12.38 15.87 -19.89
CA ALA A 75 11.98 16.75 -18.78
C ALA A 75 12.44 16.24 -17.41
N LEU A 76 12.39 14.93 -17.20
CA LEU A 76 12.86 14.23 -16.00
C LEU A 76 14.39 14.27 -15.84
N LEU A 77 15.12 14.34 -16.95
CA LEU A 77 16.57 14.59 -16.99
C LEU A 77 16.90 16.09 -16.97
N ARG A 78 15.89 16.95 -16.82
CA ARG A 78 15.99 18.42 -16.80
C ARG A 78 16.61 19.03 -18.06
N GLU A 79 16.40 18.37 -19.19
CA GLU A 79 16.75 18.88 -20.51
C GLU A 79 15.71 19.93 -20.93
N GLY A 80 15.92 21.18 -20.50
CA GLY A 80 15.09 22.34 -20.87
C GLY A 80 13.96 22.71 -19.90
N SER A 81 13.83 22.04 -18.76
CA SER A 81 12.88 22.40 -17.68
C SER A 81 13.44 22.10 -16.30
N THR A 82 13.11 22.95 -15.31
CA THR A 82 13.52 22.78 -13.91
C THR A 82 12.43 22.22 -13.00
N GLY A 83 11.20 22.06 -13.49
CA GLY A 83 10.03 21.62 -12.72
C GLY A 83 9.73 20.12 -12.84
N ALA A 84 8.85 19.62 -11.98
CA ALA A 84 8.26 18.29 -12.14
C ALA A 84 7.36 18.29 -13.39
N PRO A 85 7.52 17.33 -14.32
CA PRO A 85 6.60 17.22 -15.45
C PRO A 85 5.19 16.86 -14.95
N SER A 86 4.17 17.41 -15.62
CA SER A 86 2.79 16.97 -15.44
C SER A 86 2.62 15.59 -16.06
N LEU A 87 2.11 14.65 -15.28
CA LEU A 87 1.91 13.26 -15.67
C LEU A 87 0.41 12.96 -15.55
N ASP A 88 -0.21 12.42 -16.60
CA ASP A 88 -1.59 11.94 -16.52
C ASP A 88 -1.59 10.47 -16.06
N CYS A 89 -2.15 10.21 -14.88
CA CYS A 89 -2.20 8.90 -14.25
C CYS A 89 -3.64 8.55 -13.87
N ALA A 90 -4.17 7.48 -14.46
CA ALA A 90 -5.53 7.00 -14.18
C ALA A 90 -6.63 8.06 -14.39
N GLY A 91 -6.46 8.96 -15.38
CA GLY A 91 -7.39 10.06 -15.66
C GLY A 91 -7.23 11.27 -14.74
N GLU A 92 -6.36 11.16 -13.74
CA GLU A 92 -5.98 12.24 -12.85
C GLU A 92 -4.68 12.86 -13.33
N THR A 93 -4.69 14.18 -13.52
CA THR A 93 -3.46 14.95 -13.71
C THR A 93 -3.10 15.60 -12.37
N PRO A 94 -2.02 15.16 -11.67
CA PRO A 94 -1.60 15.72 -10.39
C PRO A 94 -1.01 17.15 -10.58
N ASN A 95 -1.85 18.10 -10.99
CA ASN A 95 -1.43 19.41 -11.48
C ASN A 95 -1.61 20.53 -10.43
N SER A 96 -2.00 20.23 -9.19
CA SER A 96 -2.11 21.26 -8.14
C SER A 96 -1.63 20.74 -6.78
N PRO A 97 -0.95 21.57 -5.96
CA PRO A 97 -0.23 21.13 -4.77
C PRO A 97 -1.05 20.30 -3.77
N PRO A 98 -0.43 19.25 -3.19
CA PRO A 98 1.00 18.95 -3.32
C PRO A 98 1.32 18.10 -4.58
N GLY A 99 0.41 18.01 -5.55
CA GLY A 99 0.32 17.00 -6.62
C GLY A 99 1.54 16.73 -7.50
N ALA A 100 2.46 17.66 -7.71
CA ALA A 100 3.74 17.36 -8.35
C ALA A 100 4.82 18.29 -7.78
N GLN A 101 5.94 17.71 -7.36
CA GLN A 101 7.01 18.46 -6.74
C GLN A 101 8.36 17.86 -7.12
N THR A 102 9.40 18.68 -7.04
CA THR A 102 10.77 18.26 -7.39
C THR A 102 11.78 18.83 -6.41
N SER A 103 12.83 18.07 -6.17
CA SER A 103 13.99 18.49 -5.36
C SER A 103 15.27 18.02 -6.04
N THR A 104 16.28 18.89 -6.00
CA THR A 104 17.64 18.53 -6.39
C THR A 104 18.38 18.10 -5.14
N LEU A 105 18.65 16.80 -5.04
CA LEU A 105 19.31 16.19 -3.88
C LEU A 105 20.83 16.25 -4.00
N TYR A 106 21.36 16.17 -5.23
CA TYR A 106 22.78 16.27 -5.52
C TYR A 106 23.02 16.96 -6.86
N ASN A 107 24.05 17.80 -6.94
CA ASN A 107 24.48 18.48 -8.16
C ASN A 107 25.94 18.93 -8.02
N GLN A 108 26.88 18.01 -8.27
CA GLN A 108 28.33 18.30 -8.30
C GLN A 108 29.01 17.34 -9.28
N ASN A 109 30.21 17.71 -9.77
CA ASN A 109 31.06 16.82 -10.57
C ASN A 109 30.36 16.10 -11.74
N ASN A 110 29.47 16.81 -12.46
CA ASN A 110 28.70 16.23 -13.56
C ASN A 110 27.76 15.07 -13.17
N GLN A 111 27.46 14.93 -11.88
CA GLN A 111 26.48 14.00 -11.34
C GLN A 111 25.29 14.79 -10.80
N PHE A 112 24.10 14.37 -11.20
CA PHE A 112 22.86 15.00 -10.77
C PHE A 112 21.93 13.97 -10.17
N PHE A 113 21.26 14.34 -9.08
CA PHE A 113 20.28 13.49 -8.42
C PHE A 113 19.03 14.28 -8.10
N TYR A 114 17.92 13.83 -8.66
CA TYR A 114 16.63 14.48 -8.57
C TYR A 114 15.62 13.55 -7.91
N LYS A 115 14.76 14.12 -7.06
CA LYS A 115 13.55 13.47 -6.56
C LYS A 115 12.34 14.19 -7.11
N TYR A 116 11.42 13.46 -7.70
CA TYR A 116 10.09 13.91 -8.07
C TYR A 116 9.08 13.18 -7.21
N TRP A 117 8.08 13.88 -6.67
CA TRP A 117 7.01 13.23 -5.90
C TRP A 117 5.64 13.71 -6.34
N TYR A 118 4.72 12.75 -6.41
CA TYR A 118 3.35 12.93 -6.87
C TYR A 118 2.39 12.28 -5.88
N SER A 119 1.29 12.97 -5.58
CA SER A 119 0.22 12.47 -4.71
C SER A 119 -1.12 12.81 -5.33
N TYR A 120 -1.98 11.81 -5.47
CA TYR A 120 -3.32 11.97 -6.03
C TYR A 120 -4.26 10.89 -5.52
N THR A 121 -5.56 11.21 -5.49
CA THR A 121 -6.62 10.27 -5.14
C THR A 121 -7.31 9.83 -6.42
N THR A 122 -7.51 8.52 -6.59
CA THR A 122 -8.23 7.96 -7.74
C THR A 122 -9.75 8.08 -7.56
N ASP A 123 -10.50 7.87 -8.64
CA ASP A 123 -11.97 7.74 -8.61
C ASP A 123 -12.50 6.68 -7.63
N GLN A 124 -11.66 5.72 -7.23
CA GLN A 124 -11.99 4.66 -6.29
C GLN A 124 -11.71 5.05 -4.83
N GLU A 125 -11.48 6.33 -4.56
CA GLU A 125 -11.11 6.88 -3.24
C GLU A 125 -9.84 6.25 -2.66
N GLN A 126 -8.89 5.87 -3.52
CA GLN A 126 -7.59 5.33 -3.12
C GLN A 126 -6.51 6.38 -3.36
N CYS A 127 -5.68 6.63 -2.35
CA CYS A 127 -4.52 7.50 -2.49
C CYS A 127 -3.35 6.75 -3.11
N ILE A 128 -2.65 7.43 -4.01
CA ILE A 128 -1.39 7.00 -4.59
C ILE A 128 -0.37 8.08 -4.32
N GLU A 129 0.73 7.70 -3.66
CA GLU A 129 1.91 8.52 -3.48
C GLU A 129 3.09 7.86 -4.18
N THR A 130 3.68 8.55 -5.15
CA THR A 130 4.80 8.02 -5.93
C THR A 130 6.00 8.95 -5.83
N SER A 131 7.17 8.37 -5.61
CA SER A 131 8.45 9.06 -5.64
C SER A 131 9.31 8.47 -6.74
N LEU A 132 9.79 9.33 -7.63
CA LEU A 132 10.67 9.00 -8.74
C LEU A 132 12.02 9.65 -8.50
N TYR A 133 13.04 8.82 -8.36
CA TYR A 133 14.42 9.24 -8.17
C TYR A 133 15.19 9.02 -9.46
N ILE A 134 15.91 10.05 -9.91
CA ILE A 134 16.70 9.99 -11.14
C ILE A 134 18.11 10.46 -10.83
N ALA A 135 19.06 9.57 -11.08
CA ALA A 135 20.48 9.90 -11.09
C ALA A 135 20.91 10.07 -12.55
N ASP A 136 21.29 11.27 -12.96
CA ASP A 136 21.92 11.53 -14.26
C ASP A 136 23.43 11.65 -14.08
N VAL A 137 24.15 10.63 -14.55
CA VAL A 137 25.61 10.53 -14.49
C VAL A 137 26.21 10.24 -15.86
N ARG A 138 25.48 10.59 -16.94
CA ARG A 138 25.91 10.36 -18.33
C ARG A 138 27.22 11.03 -18.68
N THR A 139 27.52 12.15 -18.03
CA THR A 139 28.76 12.92 -18.22
C THR A 139 29.76 12.78 -17.08
N ALA A 140 29.43 11.97 -16.07
CA ALA A 140 30.32 11.72 -14.94
C ALA A 140 31.40 10.69 -15.29
N THR A 141 32.55 10.79 -14.61
CA THR A 141 33.69 9.87 -14.78
C THR A 141 33.81 8.84 -13.66
N SER A 142 32.96 8.93 -12.64
CA SER A 142 32.92 8.04 -11.48
C SER A 142 31.50 7.62 -11.17
N ASP A 143 31.35 6.41 -10.65
CA ASP A 143 30.06 5.88 -10.19
C ASP A 143 29.46 6.81 -9.12
N PHE A 144 28.14 6.77 -9.06
CA PHE A 144 27.33 7.54 -8.12
C PHE A 144 26.68 6.60 -7.14
N ASP A 145 26.78 6.92 -5.85
CA ASP A 145 26.10 6.19 -4.78
C ASP A 145 25.65 7.21 -3.75
N GLN A 146 24.34 7.31 -3.57
CA GLN A 146 23.75 8.28 -2.65
C GLN A 146 22.69 7.63 -1.78
N ALA A 147 22.85 7.80 -0.47
CA ALA A 147 21.88 7.33 0.50
C ALA A 147 20.51 8.00 0.28
N VAL A 148 19.46 7.20 0.34
CA VAL A 148 18.07 7.66 0.34
C VAL A 148 17.44 7.32 1.67
N SER A 149 16.66 8.27 2.21
CA SER A 149 16.00 8.13 3.50
C SER A 149 14.49 8.20 3.33
N GLY A 150 13.77 7.35 4.06
CA GLY A 150 12.31 7.35 4.07
C GLY A 150 11.69 6.56 2.93
N GLU A 151 12.48 5.80 2.18
CA GLU A 151 12.05 4.86 1.15
C GLU A 151 12.68 3.49 1.47
N GLY A 152 12.11 2.37 1.03
CA GLY A 152 12.57 1.01 1.37
C GLY A 152 13.98 0.60 0.86
N LEU A 153 14.79 1.55 0.36
CA LEU A 153 16.16 1.35 -0.12
C LEU A 153 17.16 2.16 0.71
N ALA A 154 18.37 1.62 0.90
CA ALA A 154 19.42 2.28 1.67
C ALA A 154 20.18 3.32 0.84
N SER A 155 20.45 3.02 -0.42
CA SER A 155 21.08 3.94 -1.37
C SER A 155 20.64 3.64 -2.81
N ILE A 156 20.85 4.62 -3.69
CA ILE A 156 20.69 4.46 -5.14
C ILE A 156 22.09 4.53 -5.75
N SER A 157 22.48 3.46 -6.41
CA SER A 157 23.78 3.34 -7.08
C SER A 157 23.64 3.39 -8.59
N CYS A 158 24.50 4.14 -9.27
CA CYS A 158 24.48 4.31 -10.71
C CYS A 158 25.89 4.31 -11.30
N THR A 159 26.09 3.56 -12.38
CA THR A 159 27.38 3.48 -13.07
C THR A 159 27.67 4.76 -13.85
N ALA A 160 28.93 5.19 -13.88
CA ALA A 160 29.36 6.32 -14.68
C ALA A 160 28.98 6.15 -16.16
N GLY A 161 28.52 7.23 -16.80
CA GLY A 161 28.12 7.21 -18.22
C GLY A 161 26.69 6.76 -18.48
N THR A 162 25.91 6.43 -17.45
CA THR A 162 24.48 6.08 -17.57
C THR A 162 23.58 7.05 -16.80
N PHE A 163 22.28 6.77 -16.79
CA PHE A 163 21.35 7.36 -15.84
C PHE A 163 20.54 6.22 -15.23
N CYS A 164 20.22 6.33 -13.95
CA CYS A 164 19.52 5.28 -13.21
C CYS A 164 18.27 5.85 -12.58
N THR A 165 17.32 4.99 -12.31
CA THR A 165 16.04 5.41 -11.75
C THR A 165 15.45 4.41 -10.82
N ALA A 166 15.01 4.94 -9.67
CA ALA A 166 14.21 4.20 -8.72
C ALA A 166 12.81 4.82 -8.67
N ILE A 167 11.80 3.96 -8.72
CA ILE A 167 10.41 4.33 -8.56
C ILE A 167 9.92 3.67 -7.28
N PHE A 168 9.38 4.48 -6.37
CA PHE A 168 8.68 4.04 -5.18
C PHE A 168 7.22 4.43 -5.34
N SER A 169 6.31 3.48 -5.19
CA SER A 169 4.88 3.73 -5.27
C SER A 169 4.20 3.17 -4.03
N ARG A 170 3.54 4.06 -3.29
CA ARG A 170 2.72 3.76 -2.13
C ARG A 170 1.27 3.90 -2.50
N GLY A 171 0.51 2.84 -2.29
CA GLY A 171 -0.92 2.86 -2.42
C GLY A 171 -1.59 2.71 -1.06
N TYR A 172 -2.72 3.40 -0.91
CA TYR A 172 -3.53 3.38 0.29
C TYR A 172 -4.96 2.98 -0.08
N ASN A 173 -5.64 2.32 0.85
CA ASN A 173 -7.05 1.95 0.71
C ASN A 173 -8.04 3.12 0.95
N ARG A 174 -7.53 4.33 1.15
CA ARG A 174 -8.28 5.55 1.52
C ARG A 174 -7.77 6.74 0.73
N PRO A 175 -8.54 7.84 0.62
CA PRO A 175 -8.12 9.03 -0.10
C PRO A 175 -7.00 9.76 0.65
N CYS A 176 -6.23 10.59 -0.07
CA CYS A 176 -4.99 11.18 0.46
C CYS A 176 -5.21 12.13 1.63
N ASP A 177 -6.41 12.69 1.76
CA ASP A 177 -6.83 13.57 2.85
C ASP A 177 -7.25 12.81 4.12
N GLN A 178 -7.39 11.47 4.06
CA GLN A 178 -7.87 10.63 5.16
C GLN A 178 -6.87 9.56 5.64
N LEU A 179 -5.59 9.76 5.37
CA LEU A 179 -4.55 8.77 5.72
C LEU A 179 -4.29 8.62 7.22
N SER A 180 -4.73 9.57 8.06
CA SER A 180 -4.53 9.55 9.52
C SER A 180 -5.36 8.50 10.28
N SER A 181 -6.22 7.75 9.58
CA SER A 181 -7.06 6.71 10.17
C SER A 181 -6.25 5.48 10.63
N ILE A 182 -6.66 4.86 11.74
CA ILE A 182 -6.13 3.55 12.17
C ILE A 182 -6.47 2.40 11.21
N PHE A 183 -7.44 2.62 10.31
CA PHE A 183 -7.84 1.65 9.29
C PHE A 183 -7.14 1.90 7.94
N THR A 184 -6.20 2.84 7.90
CA THR A 184 -5.36 3.07 6.73
C THR A 184 -4.39 1.90 6.58
N ILE A 185 -4.48 1.21 5.45
CA ILE A 185 -3.52 0.19 5.03
C ILE A 185 -2.67 0.77 3.92
N GLN A 186 -1.36 0.66 4.07
CA GLN A 186 -0.37 1.07 3.08
C GLN A 186 0.30 -0.16 2.48
N ARG A 187 0.50 -0.15 1.16
CA ARG A 187 1.37 -1.09 0.45
C ARG A 187 2.34 -0.30 -0.42
N GLU A 188 3.60 -0.71 -0.43
CA GLU A 188 4.66 -0.07 -1.22
C GLU A 188 5.21 -1.07 -2.24
N ILE A 189 5.48 -0.59 -3.45
CA ILE A 189 6.19 -1.31 -4.50
C ILE A 189 7.37 -0.44 -4.95
N THR A 190 8.52 -1.08 -5.10
CA THR A 190 9.76 -0.43 -5.53
C THR A 190 10.32 -1.14 -6.76
N ILE A 191 10.78 -0.35 -7.73
CA ILE A 191 11.54 -0.83 -8.89
C ILE A 191 12.76 0.06 -9.08
N GLU A 192 13.91 -0.54 -9.34
CA GLU A 192 15.18 0.13 -9.66
C GLU A 192 15.74 -0.43 -10.98
N TYR A 193 16.27 0.44 -11.83
CA TYR A 193 16.96 0.09 -13.09
C TYR A 193 17.75 1.25 -13.68
#